data_AF-A0A1R2BI53-F1
#
_entry.id   AF-A0A1R2BI53-F1
#
_cell.length_a   1.000
_cell.length_b   1.000
_cell.length_c   1.000
_cell.angle_alpha   90.00
_cell.angle_beta   90.00
_cell.angle_gamma   90.00
#
_symmetry.space_group_name_H-M   'P 1'
#
loop_
_entity.id
_entity.type
_entity.pdbx_description
1 polymer ?
#
loop_
_entity_poly.entity_id
_entity_poly.type
_entity_poly.pdbx_seq_one_letter_code
_entity_poly.pdbx_strand_id
1 'polypeptide(L)'
;MQQEVKYIKVWKAEEDAVLKKLAFKYRAKNWKKIARELTKEIRKVRSGKQCRERYTNHLIPKKLSPIWTEKEIKSLFQYHSVYGNRWSKISRFIPCKSKNSIKNFYHSTLRRNLRRFNFGKSPDQQIRGPIFKLTKIPEIYEILTKSKSCLRRSFSDSYLSEKTLKLIQEINFQYPPSEEIEVNSISHEGHSSEDHSSELQILELDEIPILTDWESDESCIMD
;
A
#
# COMPACT_ATOMS: atom_id res chain seq x y z
N MET A 1 -25.63 28.30 -9.04
CA MET A 1 -25.60 26.83 -8.81
C MET A 1 -24.26 26.28 -9.30
N GLN A 2 -23.35 25.92 -8.40
CA GLN A 2 -22.15 25.17 -8.78
C GLN A 2 -22.59 23.74 -9.10
N GLN A 3 -22.52 23.34 -10.38
CA GLN A 3 -22.84 21.97 -10.77
C GLN A 3 -21.85 21.01 -10.12
N GLU A 4 -22.38 20.04 -9.38
CA GLU A 4 -21.58 19.01 -8.73
C GLU A 4 -21.05 18.06 -9.82
N VAL A 5 -19.78 18.24 -10.15
CA VAL A 5 -19.12 17.45 -11.20
C VAL A 5 -18.92 16.03 -10.69
N LYS A 6 -19.74 15.08 -11.17
CA LYS A 6 -19.64 13.67 -10.82
C LYS A 6 -18.41 13.03 -11.51
N TYR A 7 -17.34 12.82 -10.74
CA TYR A 7 -16.13 12.18 -11.22
C TYR A 7 -16.31 10.66 -11.35
N ILE A 8 -16.06 10.10 -12.54
CA ILE A 8 -16.20 8.67 -12.81
C ILE A 8 -14.89 7.94 -12.45
N LYS A 9 -14.98 6.83 -11.70
CA LYS A 9 -13.79 6.06 -11.24
C LYS A 9 -13.11 5.26 -12.36
N VAL A 10 -13.87 4.70 -13.30
CA VAL A 10 -13.35 3.78 -14.34
C VAL A 10 -12.81 4.56 -15.55
N TRP A 11 -11.57 4.26 -15.98
CA TRP A 11 -10.93 4.81 -17.18
C TRP A 11 -11.20 3.92 -18.40
N LYS A 12 -11.65 4.53 -19.51
CA LYS A 12 -11.79 3.85 -20.81
C LYS A 12 -10.48 3.91 -21.61
N ALA A 13 -10.30 2.98 -22.55
CA ALA A 13 -9.14 2.96 -23.44
C ALA A 13 -8.97 4.26 -24.26
N GLU A 14 -10.08 4.85 -24.72
CA GLU A 14 -10.09 6.15 -25.40
C GLU A 14 -9.54 7.28 -24.51
N GLU A 15 -9.95 7.31 -23.24
CA GLU A 15 -9.45 8.29 -22.26
C GLU A 15 -7.94 8.11 -22.02
N ASP A 16 -7.47 6.87 -21.95
CA ASP A 16 -6.04 6.56 -21.77
C ASP A 16 -5.21 6.98 -22.99
N ALA A 17 -5.70 6.75 -24.21
CA ALA A 17 -5.02 7.14 -25.44
C ALA A 17 -4.85 8.67 -25.53
N VAL A 18 -5.92 9.42 -25.27
CA VAL A 18 -5.88 10.89 -25.26
C VAL A 18 -5.02 11.41 -24.10
N LEU A 19 -5.13 10.82 -22.92
CA LEU A 19 -4.31 11.21 -21.78
C LEU A 19 -2.82 10.98 -22.05
N LYS A 20 -2.42 9.87 -22.69
CA LYS A 20 -1.04 9.63 -23.12
C LYS A 20 -0.56 10.71 -24.08
N LYS A 21 -1.36 11.02 -25.11
CA LYS A 21 -1.05 12.04 -26.13
C LYS A 21 -0.86 13.42 -25.49
N LEU A 22 -1.80 13.85 -24.64
CA LEU A 22 -1.74 15.14 -23.97
C LEU A 22 -0.60 15.22 -22.95
N ALA A 23 -0.35 14.15 -22.20
CA ALA A 23 0.76 14.08 -21.26
C ALA A 23 2.11 14.19 -21.99
N PHE A 24 2.25 13.55 -23.16
CA PHE A 24 3.42 13.70 -24.02
C PHE A 24 3.56 15.15 -24.53
N LYS A 25 2.49 15.72 -25.10
CA LYS A 25 2.45 17.11 -25.60
C LYS A 25 2.87 18.14 -24.54
N TYR A 26 2.42 17.97 -23.30
CA TYR A 26 2.70 18.89 -22.19
C TYR A 26 3.82 18.44 -21.26
N ARG A 27 4.62 17.45 -21.67
CA ARG A 27 5.76 16.90 -20.91
C ARG A 27 5.40 16.53 -19.46
N ALA A 28 4.16 16.09 -19.20
CA ALA A 28 3.67 15.67 -17.89
C ALA A 28 3.83 16.68 -16.72
N LYS A 29 3.94 17.99 -17.01
CA LYS A 29 4.19 19.04 -15.99
C LYS A 29 2.93 19.81 -15.53
N ASN A 30 1.89 19.94 -16.37
CA ASN A 30 0.70 20.75 -16.06
C ASN A 30 -0.61 19.96 -16.13
N TRP A 31 -0.89 19.18 -15.09
CA TRP A 31 -2.03 18.28 -15.03
C TRP A 31 -3.40 18.96 -15.03
N LYS A 32 -3.50 20.21 -14.53
CA LYS A 32 -4.74 21.00 -14.63
C LYS A 32 -5.05 21.35 -16.08
N LYS A 33 -4.05 21.74 -16.87
CA LYS A 33 -4.21 22.00 -18.31
C LYS A 33 -4.53 20.71 -19.08
N ILE A 34 -3.77 19.64 -18.83
CA ILE A 34 -4.01 18.32 -19.44
C ILE A 34 -5.44 17.86 -19.19
N ALA A 35 -5.93 17.97 -17.96
CA ALA A 35 -7.30 17.58 -17.61
C ALA A 35 -8.36 18.38 -18.37
N ARG A 36 -8.21 19.71 -18.49
CA ARG A 36 -9.13 20.54 -19.27
C ARG A 36 -9.16 20.15 -20.74
N GLU A 37 -8.02 19.84 -21.33
CA GLU A 37 -7.95 19.40 -22.74
C GLU A 37 -8.53 18.00 -22.93
N LEU A 38 -8.24 17.06 -22.01
CA LEU A 38 -8.83 15.73 -22.01
C LEU A 38 -10.37 15.80 -21.93
N THR A 39 -10.91 16.67 -21.07
CA THR A 39 -12.35 16.87 -20.94
C THR A 39 -12.96 17.49 -22.20
N LYS A 40 -12.25 18.35 -22.92
CA LYS A 40 -12.71 18.88 -24.21
C LYS A 40 -12.77 17.79 -25.28
N GLU A 41 -11.76 16.93 -25.37
CA GLU A 41 -11.69 15.88 -26.39
C GLU A 41 -12.67 14.73 -26.12
N ILE A 42 -12.74 14.22 -24.89
CA ILE A 42 -13.56 13.04 -24.54
C ILE A 42 -14.95 13.42 -23.97
N ARG A 43 -15.24 14.72 -23.79
CA ARG A 43 -16.48 15.24 -23.18
C ARG A 43 -16.79 14.64 -21.80
N LYS A 44 -15.75 14.20 -21.08
CA LYS A 44 -15.85 13.56 -19.76
C LYS A 44 -14.95 14.28 -18.77
N VAL A 45 -15.50 14.62 -17.61
CA VAL A 45 -14.76 15.44 -16.64
C VAL A 45 -13.82 14.57 -15.82
N ARG A 46 -12.53 14.94 -15.84
CA ARG A 46 -11.47 14.33 -15.02
C ARG A 46 -10.72 15.45 -14.31
N SER A 47 -10.32 15.24 -13.07
CA SER A 47 -9.47 16.19 -12.36
C SER A 47 -8.00 16.01 -12.74
N GLY A 48 -7.19 17.06 -12.55
CA GLY A 48 -5.74 16.96 -12.76
C GLY A 48 -5.08 15.89 -11.89
N LYS A 49 -5.58 15.71 -10.66
CA LYS A 49 -5.12 14.63 -9.75
C LYS A 49 -5.37 13.25 -10.37
N GLN A 50 -6.58 13.01 -10.88
CA GLN A 50 -6.93 11.74 -11.53
C GLN A 50 -6.08 11.49 -12.77
N CYS A 51 -5.88 12.52 -13.61
CA CYS A 51 -5.05 12.41 -14.81
C CYS A 51 -3.61 12.04 -14.47
N ARG A 52 -3.01 12.75 -13.50
CA ARG A 52 -1.65 12.45 -13.02
C ARG A 52 -1.54 11.03 -12.50
N GLU A 53 -2.46 10.65 -11.60
CA GLU A 53 -2.46 9.33 -10.97
C GLU A 53 -2.60 8.22 -12.00
N ARG A 54 -3.55 8.34 -12.93
CA ARG A 54 -3.73 7.37 -14.02
C ARG A 54 -2.46 7.25 -14.85
N TYR A 55 -1.90 8.39 -15.27
CA TYR A 55 -0.70 8.40 -16.09
C TYR A 55 0.48 7.75 -15.38
N THR A 56 0.80 8.17 -14.16
CA THR A 56 1.98 7.69 -13.44
C THR A 56 1.88 6.23 -12.99
N ASN A 57 0.66 5.75 -12.73
CA ASN A 57 0.46 4.39 -12.21
C ASN A 57 0.22 3.35 -13.31
N HIS A 58 -0.36 3.75 -14.44
CA HIS A 58 -0.85 2.81 -15.46
C HIS A 58 -0.40 3.10 -16.89
N LEU A 59 -0.04 4.34 -17.24
CA LEU A 59 0.23 4.71 -18.64
C LEU A 59 1.72 4.90 -18.95
N ILE A 60 2.55 5.21 -17.95
CA ILE A 60 4.01 5.21 -18.13
C ILE A 60 4.46 3.76 -18.29
N PRO A 61 5.12 3.39 -19.41
CA PRO A 61 5.76 2.09 -19.55
C PRO A 61 6.89 2.02 -18.53
N LYS A 62 6.65 1.27 -17.47
CA LYS A 62 7.67 0.80 -16.55
C LYS A 62 7.68 -0.71 -16.69
N LYS A 63 8.85 -1.34 -16.71
CA LYS A 63 8.97 -2.81 -16.62
C LYS A 63 8.51 -3.21 -15.22
N LEU A 64 7.20 -3.26 -15.01
CA LEU A 64 6.57 -3.63 -13.75
C LEU A 64 6.09 -5.07 -13.86
N SER A 65 6.58 -5.93 -12.98
CA SER A 65 6.11 -7.31 -12.91
C SER A 65 4.83 -7.38 -12.09
N PRO A 66 3.74 -7.99 -12.59
CA PRO A 66 2.55 -8.26 -11.78
C PRO A 66 2.77 -9.39 -10.75
N ILE A 67 3.73 -10.28 -11.00
CA ILE A 67 4.00 -11.47 -10.19
C ILE A 67 4.94 -11.10 -9.04
N TRP A 68 4.58 -11.46 -7.81
CA TRP A 68 5.42 -11.25 -6.63
C TRP A 68 6.27 -12.49 -6.32
N THR A 69 7.58 -12.31 -6.29
CA THR A 69 8.52 -13.37 -5.91
C THR A 69 8.73 -13.40 -4.40
N GLU A 70 9.23 -14.51 -3.87
CA GLU A 70 9.49 -14.63 -2.43
C GLU A 70 10.58 -13.64 -1.96
N LYS A 71 11.61 -13.39 -2.79
CA LYS A 71 12.66 -12.38 -2.53
C LYS A 71 12.06 -10.97 -2.41
N GLU A 72 11.15 -10.60 -3.31
CA GLU A 72 10.45 -9.31 -3.26
C GLU A 72 9.55 -9.18 -2.01
N ILE A 73 8.85 -10.26 -1.65
CA ILE A 73 7.97 -10.29 -0.47
C ILE A 73 8.79 -10.15 0.81
N LYS A 74 9.90 -10.89 0.94
CA LYS A 74 10.83 -10.79 2.08
C LYS A 74 11.38 -9.36 2.19
N SER A 75 11.88 -8.82 1.08
CA SER A 75 12.39 -7.45 1.03
C SER A 75 11.33 -6.43 1.45
N LEU A 76 10.08 -6.58 1.00
CA LEU A 76 8.99 -5.70 1.41
C LEU A 76 8.81 -5.67 2.92
N PHE A 77 8.67 -6.84 3.57
CA PHE A 77 8.42 -6.88 5.01
C PHE A 77 9.64 -6.43 5.83
N GLN A 78 10.85 -6.70 5.36
CA GLN A 78 12.10 -6.21 5.98
C GLN A 78 12.20 -4.69 5.88
N TYR A 79 12.04 -4.09 4.69
CA TYR A 79 12.10 -2.64 4.57
C TYR A 79 10.91 -1.94 5.22
N HIS A 80 9.77 -2.60 5.32
CA HIS A 80 8.63 -2.08 6.07
C HIS A 80 8.89 -2.06 7.58
N SER A 81 9.59 -3.05 8.15
CA SER A 81 9.92 -3.00 9.59
C SER A 81 10.83 -1.83 9.94
N VAL A 82 11.71 -1.43 9.00
CA VAL A 82 12.64 -0.29 9.19
C VAL A 82 11.99 1.06 8.85
N TYR A 83 11.27 1.16 7.72
CA TYR A 83 10.81 2.45 7.18
C TYR A 83 9.30 2.70 7.37
N GLY A 84 8.53 1.72 7.82
CA GLY A 84 7.07 1.79 7.92
C GLY A 84 6.40 2.11 6.58
N ASN A 85 5.35 2.95 6.62
CA ASN A 85 4.53 3.29 5.44
C ASN A 85 5.21 4.24 4.42
N ARG A 86 6.54 4.34 4.41
CA ARG A 86 7.31 5.18 3.47
C ARG A 86 7.45 4.47 2.11
N TRP A 87 6.34 4.18 1.45
CA TRP A 87 6.27 3.37 0.22
C TRP A 87 7.17 3.86 -0.92
N SER A 88 7.33 5.19 -1.07
CA SER A 88 8.22 5.76 -2.07
C SER A 88 9.70 5.45 -1.79
N LYS A 89 10.10 5.32 -0.51
CA LYS A 89 11.44 4.91 -0.09
C LYS A 89 11.62 3.41 -0.31
N ILE A 90 10.65 2.59 0.11
CA ILE A 90 10.67 1.14 -0.06
C ILE A 90 10.75 0.75 -1.55
N SER A 91 10.03 1.47 -2.44
CA SER A 91 10.05 1.17 -3.88
C SER A 91 11.41 1.33 -4.56
N ARG A 92 12.38 1.97 -3.89
CA ARG A 92 13.76 2.06 -4.41
C ARG A 92 14.55 0.76 -4.25
N PHE A 93 14.13 -0.09 -3.31
CA PHE A 93 14.80 -1.37 -3.00
C PHE A 93 14.13 -2.59 -3.63
N ILE A 94 12.96 -2.41 -4.24
CA ILE A 94 12.21 -3.47 -4.94
C ILE A 94 11.92 -2.95 -6.35
N PRO A 95 12.90 -3.04 -7.26
CA PRO A 95 12.70 -2.58 -8.62
C PRO A 95 11.62 -3.44 -9.29
N CYS A 96 11.08 -2.93 -10.39
CA CYS A 96 9.90 -3.51 -11.05
C CYS A 96 8.61 -3.52 -10.20
N LYS A 97 8.61 -2.97 -8.98
CA LYS A 97 7.39 -2.71 -8.19
C LYS A 97 7.20 -1.21 -7.98
N SER A 98 6.01 -0.73 -8.32
CA SER A 98 5.63 0.65 -8.00
C SER A 98 5.31 0.77 -6.51
N LYS A 99 5.51 1.96 -5.92
CA LYS A 99 5.08 2.26 -4.55
C LYS A 99 3.61 1.90 -4.27
N ASN A 100 2.75 2.02 -5.28
CA ASN A 100 1.33 1.66 -5.15
C ASN A 100 1.14 0.14 -5.13
N SER A 101 1.86 -0.60 -5.98
CA SER A 101 1.87 -2.07 -5.96
C SER A 101 2.34 -2.58 -4.59
N ILE A 102 3.41 -2.00 -4.05
CA ILE A 102 3.96 -2.36 -2.73
C ILE A 102 2.94 -2.12 -1.61
N LYS A 103 2.39 -0.91 -1.52
CA LYS A 103 1.32 -0.56 -0.56
C LYS A 103 0.14 -1.54 -0.66
N ASN A 104 -0.31 -1.81 -1.89
CA ASN A 104 -1.45 -2.67 -2.13
C ASN A 104 -1.18 -4.13 -1.74
N PHE A 105 0.01 -4.65 -2.05
CA PHE A 105 0.40 -6.00 -1.68
C PHE A 105 0.47 -6.16 -0.17
N TYR A 106 1.08 -5.19 0.52
CA TYR A 106 1.15 -5.16 1.98
C TYR A 106 -0.24 -5.21 2.62
N HIS A 107 -1.11 -4.25 2.31
CA HIS A 107 -2.45 -4.21 2.92
C HIS A 107 -3.34 -5.40 2.51
N SER A 108 -3.21 -5.89 1.28
CA SER A 108 -3.94 -7.08 0.84
C SER A 108 -3.48 -8.33 1.59
N THR A 109 -2.18 -8.42 1.89
CA THR A 109 -1.63 -9.48 2.73
C THR A 109 -2.17 -9.40 4.15
N LEU A 110 -2.11 -8.23 4.78
CA LEU A 110 -2.66 -8.05 6.14
C LEU A 110 -4.14 -8.42 6.20
N ARG A 111 -4.98 -7.89 5.31
CA ARG A 111 -6.43 -8.19 5.29
C ARG A 111 -6.74 -9.65 5.02
N ARG A 112 -5.94 -10.31 4.19
CA ARG A 112 -6.08 -11.75 3.91
C ARG A 112 -5.76 -12.54 5.16
N ASN A 113 -4.63 -12.27 5.81
CA ASN A 113 -4.21 -12.98 7.01
C ASN A 113 -5.10 -12.68 8.22
N LEU A 114 -5.62 -11.45 8.35
CA LEU A 114 -6.61 -11.07 9.35
C LEU A 114 -7.89 -11.92 9.24
N ARG A 115 -8.43 -12.04 8.02
CA ARG A 115 -9.60 -12.90 7.76
C ARG A 115 -9.33 -14.36 8.07
N ARG A 116 -8.13 -14.85 7.78
CA ARG A 116 -7.72 -16.22 8.09
C ARG A 116 -7.57 -16.46 9.59
N PHE A 117 -7.00 -15.50 10.31
CA PHE A 117 -6.80 -15.57 11.77
C PHE A 117 -8.14 -15.52 12.52
N ASN A 118 -9.04 -14.62 12.13
CA ASN A 118 -10.34 -14.46 12.78
C ASN A 118 -11.32 -15.58 12.44
N PHE A 119 -11.03 -16.40 11.42
CA PHE A 119 -11.93 -17.48 11.02
C PHE A 119 -12.06 -18.52 12.15
N GLY A 120 -13.29 -18.74 12.63
CA GLY A 120 -13.59 -19.74 13.65
C GLY A 120 -13.26 -19.33 15.08
N LYS A 121 -12.79 -18.09 15.32
CA LYS A 121 -12.51 -17.56 16.66
C LYS A 121 -13.70 -16.80 17.22
N SER A 122 -13.88 -16.84 18.54
CA SER A 122 -14.88 -16.03 19.24
C SER A 122 -14.53 -14.53 19.12
N PRO A 123 -15.52 -13.61 19.20
CA PRO A 123 -15.29 -12.18 19.02
C PRO A 123 -14.20 -11.58 19.92
N ASP A 124 -14.05 -12.08 21.13
CA ASP A 124 -13.03 -11.71 22.13
C ASP A 124 -11.61 -12.15 21.76
N GLN A 125 -11.47 -13.18 20.93
CA GLN A 125 -10.18 -13.71 20.45
C GLN A 125 -9.79 -13.16 19.07
N GLN A 126 -10.65 -12.35 18.45
CA GLN A 126 -10.42 -11.80 17.12
C GLN A 126 -9.58 -10.52 17.18
N ILE A 127 -8.74 -10.34 16.17
CA ILE A 127 -8.06 -9.07 15.93
C ILE A 127 -9.08 -8.15 15.25
N ARG A 128 -9.52 -7.11 15.97
CA ARG A 128 -10.41 -6.05 15.47
C ARG A 128 -9.87 -4.69 15.88
N GLY A 129 -10.16 -3.67 15.07
CA GLY A 129 -9.76 -2.30 15.33
C GLY A 129 -8.88 -1.66 14.25
N PRO A 130 -8.29 -0.49 14.57
CA PRO A 130 -7.43 0.25 13.66
C PRO A 130 -6.13 -0.52 13.35
N ILE A 131 -6.03 -1.07 12.13
CA ILE A 131 -4.88 -1.88 11.69
C ILE A 131 -3.55 -1.17 11.90
N PHE A 132 -3.47 0.15 11.68
CA PHE A 132 -2.24 0.92 11.83
C PHE A 132 -1.71 0.99 13.27
N LYS A 133 -2.58 0.80 14.28
CA LYS A 133 -2.19 0.66 15.69
C LYS A 133 -1.82 -0.79 15.98
N LEU A 134 -2.65 -1.72 15.53
CA LEU A 134 -2.49 -3.15 15.80
C LEU A 134 -1.21 -3.73 15.21
N THR A 135 -0.77 -3.25 14.04
CA THR A 135 0.50 -3.67 13.42
C THR A 135 1.74 -3.22 14.18
N LYS A 136 1.61 -2.38 15.23
CA LYS A 136 2.72 -2.02 16.11
C LYS A 136 2.98 -3.08 17.18
N ILE A 137 2.03 -3.98 17.41
CA ILE A 137 2.16 -5.08 18.37
C ILE A 137 2.93 -6.21 17.66
N PRO A 138 4.11 -6.63 18.15
CA PRO A 138 4.95 -7.61 17.45
C PRO A 138 4.24 -8.94 17.15
N GLU A 139 3.50 -9.45 18.13
CA GLU A 139 2.73 -10.71 18.00
C GLU A 139 1.68 -10.62 16.87
N ILE A 140 0.95 -9.49 16.79
CA ILE A 140 -0.02 -9.26 15.71
C ILE A 140 0.69 -9.07 14.38
N TYR A 141 1.78 -8.31 14.36
CA TYR A 141 2.54 -8.06 13.14
C TYR A 141 3.01 -9.38 12.52
N GLU A 142 3.63 -10.24 13.31
CA GLU A 142 4.13 -11.54 12.86
C GLU A 142 3.01 -12.41 12.25
N ILE A 143 1.86 -12.50 12.93
CA ILE A 143 0.68 -13.22 12.44
C ILE A 143 0.20 -12.64 11.10
N LEU A 144 0.09 -11.31 11.00
CA LEU A 144 -0.48 -10.65 9.83
C LEU A 144 0.48 -10.60 8.63
N THR A 145 1.80 -10.72 8.85
CA THR A 145 2.80 -10.76 7.78
C THR A 145 3.19 -12.17 7.33
N LYS A 146 2.60 -13.23 7.90
CA LYS A 146 2.86 -14.63 7.48
C LYS A 146 2.70 -14.83 5.97
N SER A 147 3.60 -15.63 5.38
CA SER A 147 3.64 -15.94 3.94
C SER A 147 2.31 -16.48 3.41
N LYS A 148 2.04 -16.36 2.11
CA LYS A 148 0.84 -16.98 1.51
C LYS A 148 0.88 -18.52 1.59
N SER A 149 2.06 -19.12 1.59
CA SER A 149 2.26 -20.57 1.59
C SER A 149 1.89 -21.26 2.91
N CYS A 150 1.82 -20.53 4.04
CA CYS A 150 1.47 -21.17 5.31
C CYS A 150 0.03 -21.71 5.27
N LEU A 151 -0.18 -22.87 5.90
CA LEU A 151 -1.47 -23.55 5.89
C LEU A 151 -2.51 -22.76 6.70
N ARG A 152 -3.78 -22.92 6.35
CA ARG A 152 -4.89 -22.29 7.10
C ARG A 152 -4.89 -22.72 8.58
N ARG A 153 -4.61 -24.00 8.87
CA ARG A 153 -4.51 -24.52 10.24
C ARG A 153 -3.50 -23.75 11.10
N SER A 154 -2.41 -23.30 10.48
CA SER A 154 -1.38 -22.48 11.15
C SER A 154 -1.89 -21.11 11.65
N PHE A 155 -3.12 -20.70 11.30
CA PHE A 155 -3.78 -19.52 11.86
C PHE A 155 -4.85 -19.87 12.88
N SER A 156 -5.57 -20.98 12.70
CA SER A 156 -6.57 -21.44 13.68
C SER A 156 -5.91 -21.83 14.99
N ASP A 157 -4.73 -22.45 14.90
CA ASP A 157 -4.02 -23.02 16.06
C ASP A 157 -3.15 -21.96 16.77
N SER A 158 -2.98 -20.78 16.16
CA SER A 158 -2.30 -19.64 16.78
C SER A 158 -3.29 -18.85 17.64
N TYR A 159 -2.98 -18.72 18.93
CA TYR A 159 -3.71 -17.87 19.88
C TYR A 159 -2.89 -16.63 20.21
N LEU A 160 -3.58 -15.54 20.54
CA LEU A 160 -2.93 -14.35 21.06
C LEU A 160 -2.71 -14.51 22.56
N SER A 161 -1.59 -14.01 23.06
CA SER A 161 -1.35 -13.87 24.49
C SER A 161 -2.43 -13.02 25.16
N GLU A 162 -2.73 -13.32 26.43
CA GLU A 162 -3.68 -12.54 27.23
C GLU A 162 -3.30 -11.05 27.28
N LYS A 163 -1.99 -10.77 27.33
CA LYS A 163 -1.45 -9.40 27.29
C LYS A 163 -1.85 -8.68 26.01
N THR A 164 -1.74 -9.34 24.87
CA THR A 164 -2.12 -8.76 23.57
C THR A 164 -3.63 -8.59 23.43
N LEU A 165 -4.43 -9.52 23.93
CA LEU A 165 -5.90 -9.38 23.94
C LEU A 165 -6.35 -8.16 24.76
N LYS A 166 -5.76 -7.93 25.94
CA LYS A 166 -6.01 -6.73 26.76
C LYS A 166 -5.64 -5.45 26.00
N LEU A 167 -4.50 -5.46 25.31
CA LEU A 167 -4.07 -4.31 24.52
C LEU A 167 -4.99 -4.01 23.33
N ILE A 168 -5.53 -5.05 22.67
CA ILE A 168 -6.53 -4.88 21.61
C ILE A 168 -7.80 -4.23 22.18
N GLN A 169 -8.25 -4.67 23.35
CA GLN A 169 -9.43 -4.10 24.02
C GLN A 169 -9.20 -2.62 24.36
N GLU A 170 -8.04 -2.27 24.91
CA GLU A 170 -7.65 -0.90 25.23
C GLU A 170 -7.62 0.00 23.97
N ILE A 171 -7.02 -0.48 22.88
CA ILE A 171 -7.00 0.23 21.59
C ILE A 171 -8.41 0.43 21.06
N ASN A 172 -9.26 -0.59 21.11
CA ASN A 172 -10.64 -0.49 20.62
C ASN A 172 -11.50 0.44 21.50
N PHE A 173 -11.21 0.54 22.79
CA PHE A 173 -11.84 1.53 23.67
C PHE A 173 -11.42 2.95 23.32
N GLN A 174 -10.14 3.17 23.02
CA GLN A 174 -9.62 4.48 22.60
C GLN A 174 -10.12 4.89 21.20
N TYR A 175 -10.37 3.91 20.34
CA TYR A 175 -10.83 4.10 18.95
C TYR A 175 -12.12 3.30 18.71
N PRO A 176 -13.26 3.74 19.26
CA PRO A 176 -14.51 3.02 19.14
C PRO A 176 -14.95 2.89 17.67
N PRO A 177 -15.68 1.83 17.29
CA PRO A 177 -16.03 1.53 15.90
C PRO A 177 -16.90 2.58 15.17
N SER A 178 -17.24 3.70 15.82
CA SER A 178 -18.08 4.79 15.30
C SER A 178 -17.33 5.78 14.39
N GLU A 179 -16.01 5.68 14.27
CA GLU A 179 -15.35 6.19 13.07
C GLU A 179 -15.48 5.12 11.98
N GLU A 180 -16.45 5.28 11.09
CA GLU A 180 -16.50 4.58 9.80
C GLU A 180 -15.24 4.91 8.98
N ILE A 181 -14.11 4.33 9.35
CA ILE A 181 -13.12 3.89 8.39
C ILE A 181 -13.58 2.50 7.98
N GLU A 182 -14.68 2.47 7.22
CA GLU A 182 -14.79 1.48 6.16
C GLU A 182 -13.42 1.39 5.49
N VAL A 183 -12.99 0.17 5.19
CA VAL A 183 -11.66 -0.19 4.67
C VAL A 183 -11.34 0.46 3.29
N ASN A 184 -12.11 1.47 2.88
CA ASN A 184 -12.04 2.26 1.66
C ASN A 184 -11.35 3.64 1.80
N SER A 185 -10.94 4.10 2.99
CA SER A 185 -10.24 5.39 3.18
C SER A 185 -8.71 5.30 3.37
N ILE A 186 -8.01 4.31 2.78
CA ILE A 186 -6.53 4.37 2.57
C ILE A 186 -6.21 5.16 1.28
N SER A 187 -6.90 6.28 1.08
CA SER A 187 -6.78 7.07 -0.15
C SER A 187 -6.83 8.58 0.06
N HIS A 188 -6.47 9.12 1.22
CA HIS A 188 -6.02 10.50 1.25
C HIS A 188 -5.25 10.89 2.53
N GLU A 189 -3.94 10.61 2.59
CA GLU A 189 -3.03 11.52 3.28
C GLU A 189 -1.73 11.62 2.47
N GLY A 190 -1.68 12.68 1.68
CA GLY A 190 -0.43 13.36 1.39
C GLY A 190 -0.48 14.63 2.21
N HIS A 191 0.22 14.65 3.34
CA HIS A 191 0.86 15.85 3.83
C HIS A 191 2.29 15.51 4.19
N SER A 192 3.17 16.20 3.47
CA SER A 192 4.54 16.45 3.84
C SER A 192 4.47 17.44 5.00
N SER A 193 4.68 16.97 6.22
CA SER A 193 5.06 17.83 7.33
C SER A 193 6.05 17.03 8.17
N GLU A 194 7.25 17.59 8.25
CA GLU A 194 8.24 17.28 9.28
C GLU A 194 7.55 17.37 10.65
N ASP A 195 7.80 16.41 11.54
CA ASP A 195 8.03 16.69 12.96
C ASP A 195 8.50 15.46 13.74
N HIS A 196 9.32 15.79 14.74
CA HIS A 196 10.17 14.97 15.60
C HIS A 196 9.40 13.96 16.47
N SER A 197 9.88 12.71 16.49
CA SER A 197 10.72 12.10 17.54
C SER A 197 9.94 11.52 18.71
N SER A 198 10.09 10.21 18.88
CA SER A 198 10.34 9.62 20.19
C SER A 198 11.05 8.28 19.94
N GLU A 199 12.30 8.24 20.40
CA GLU A 199 13.25 7.13 20.37
C GLU A 199 12.61 5.77 20.67
N LEU A 200 12.86 4.81 19.79
CA LEU A 200 12.96 3.43 20.17
C LEU A 200 14.36 2.96 19.76
N GLN A 201 15.02 2.31 20.71
CA GLN A 201 16.41 1.85 20.67
C GLN A 201 16.78 1.30 19.30
N ILE A 202 17.75 1.99 18.69
CA ILE A 202 18.50 1.53 17.53
C ILE A 202 19.22 0.26 18.00
N LEU A 203 18.74 -0.91 17.58
CA LEU A 203 19.63 -2.05 17.44
C LEU A 203 20.66 -1.65 16.38
N GLU A 204 21.93 -1.72 16.75
CA GLU A 204 23.08 -1.21 15.99
C GLU A 204 22.95 -1.54 14.50
N LEU A 205 23.08 -0.47 13.70
CA LEU A 205 22.83 -0.42 12.25
C LEU A 205 23.93 -1.09 11.42
N ASP A 206 24.84 -1.84 12.04
CA ASP A 206 26.04 -2.36 11.37
C ASP A 206 25.93 -3.83 10.94
N GLU A 207 24.81 -4.50 11.19
CA GLU A 207 24.59 -5.90 10.79
C GLU A 207 23.32 -6.15 9.97
N ILE A 208 22.78 -5.16 9.24
CA ILE A 208 21.95 -5.52 8.08
C ILE A 208 22.94 -5.77 6.96
N PRO A 209 23.17 -7.02 6.50
CA PRO A 209 23.93 -7.22 5.28
C PRO A 209 23.18 -6.42 4.23
N ILE A 210 23.83 -5.36 3.74
CA ILE A 210 23.41 -4.76 2.49
C ILE A 210 23.58 -5.93 1.53
N LEU A 211 22.48 -6.60 1.19
CA LEU A 211 22.47 -7.57 0.13
C LEU A 211 22.60 -6.74 -1.16
N THR A 212 23.81 -6.23 -1.39
CA THR A 212 24.25 -5.64 -2.65
C THR A 212 24.41 -6.69 -3.73
N ASP A 213 24.05 -7.95 -3.48
CA ASP A 213 23.86 -8.98 -4.52
C ASP A 213 22.54 -8.76 -5.28
N TRP A 214 22.39 -7.53 -5.77
CA TRP A 214 21.69 -7.20 -7.01
C TRP A 214 22.63 -7.33 -8.23
N GLU A 215 23.76 -8.03 -8.07
CA GLU A 215 24.54 -8.49 -9.22
C GLU A 215 23.77 -9.58 -9.98
N SER A 216 23.43 -9.25 -11.21
CA SER A 216 23.30 -10.22 -12.32
C SER A 216 22.08 -11.14 -12.35
N ASP A 217 20.88 -10.63 -12.01
CA ASP A 217 19.67 -11.14 -12.64
C ASP A 217 19.29 -10.22 -13.82
N GLU A 218 19.95 -10.46 -14.95
CA GLU A 218 19.59 -9.93 -16.28
C GLU A 218 18.18 -10.36 -16.75
N SER A 219 17.34 -10.94 -15.89
CA SER A 219 15.93 -11.25 -16.20
C SER A 219 15.06 -10.01 -16.48
N CYS A 220 15.61 -8.80 -16.28
CA CYS A 220 14.99 -7.56 -16.71
C CYS A 220 15.54 -6.95 -18.02
N ILE A 221 16.39 -7.66 -18.76
CA ILE A 221 16.77 -7.35 -20.16
C ILE A 221 16.37 -8.55 -21.04
N MET A 222 15.97 -8.29 -22.29
CA MET A 222 15.40 -9.23 -23.29
C MET A 222 13.89 -9.45 -23.19
N ASP A 223 13.14 -8.50 -23.77
CA ASP A 223 12.52 -8.59 -25.11
C ASP A 223 11.54 -7.43 -25.31
#